data_AF-A0A7C7MBD8-F1
#
_entry.id   AF-A0A7C7MBD8-F1
#
_cell.length_a   1.000
_cell.length_b   1.000
_cell.length_c   1.000
_cell.angle_alpha   90.00
_cell.angle_beta   90.00
_cell.angle_gamma   90.00
#
_symmetry.space_group_name_H-M   'P 1'
#
loop_
_entity.id
_entity.type
_entity.pdbx_description
1 polymer ?
#
loop_
_entity_poly.entity_id
_entity_poly.type
_entity_poly.pdbx_seq_one_letter_code
_entity_poly.pdbx_strand_id
1 'polypeptide(L)'
;MEVLYTSSGYYESDILDAINLALSYVPRDMDQDGINDDIDNCMETYNPDQDDIDGDGMGDACDICDNLNVWVPGNTNGTVDTDGNVIVDIFDV
;
A
#
# COMPACT_ATOMS: atom_id res chain seq x y z
N MET A 1 -26.06 20.42 -18.19
CA MET A 1 -25.84 19.04 -18.62
C MET A 1 -27.04 18.27 -18.16
N GLU A 2 -27.95 17.99 -19.08
CA GLU A 2 -29.22 17.31 -18.83
C GLU A 2 -28.97 15.81 -19.01
N VAL A 3 -29.10 15.04 -17.92
CA VAL A 3 -29.00 13.58 -18.01
C VAL A 3 -30.31 13.08 -18.61
N LEU A 4 -30.24 12.64 -19.87
CA LEU A 4 -31.35 12.03 -20.58
C LEU A 4 -31.34 10.51 -20.35
N TYR A 5 -32.55 9.98 -20.05
CA TYR A 5 -33.01 8.59 -19.92
C TYR A 5 -32.82 7.95 -18.52
N THR A 6 -33.80 7.20 -17.96
CA THR A 6 -34.73 6.27 -18.63
C THR A 6 -36.12 6.21 -17.97
N SER A 7 -37.13 5.91 -18.79
CA SER A 7 -38.43 5.24 -18.55
C SER A 7 -38.94 5.09 -17.11
N SER A 8 -40.21 5.45 -16.89
CA SER A 8 -40.98 5.24 -15.66
C SER A 8 -40.68 3.90 -14.97
N GLY A 9 -39.93 3.91 -13.87
CA GLY A 9 -39.65 2.66 -13.16
C GLY A 9 -38.68 2.76 -11.97
N TYR A 10 -37.74 3.71 -11.98
CA TYR A 10 -36.77 3.85 -10.90
C TYR A 10 -36.91 5.22 -10.24
N TYR A 11 -36.99 5.23 -8.91
CA TYR A 11 -36.97 6.48 -8.16
C TYR A 11 -35.53 7.02 -8.16
N GLU A 12 -35.41 8.34 -8.07
CA GLU A 12 -34.11 9.00 -7.95
C GLU A 12 -33.26 8.44 -6.79
N SER A 13 -33.90 8.07 -5.68
CA SER A 13 -33.26 7.39 -4.54
C SER A 13 -32.58 6.08 -4.94
N ASP A 14 -33.24 5.26 -5.77
CA ASP A 14 -32.70 3.95 -6.17
C ASP A 14 -31.44 4.13 -7.03
N ILE A 15 -31.40 5.21 -7.82
CA ILE A 15 -30.23 5.59 -8.63
C ILE A 15 -29.09 6.05 -7.72
N LEU A 16 -29.37 6.92 -6.74
CA LEU A 16 -28.35 7.35 -5.78
C LEU A 16 -27.81 6.19 -4.96
N ASP A 17 -28.67 5.28 -4.51
CA ASP A 17 -28.27 4.10 -3.74
C ASP A 17 -27.37 3.18 -4.57
N ALA A 18 -27.71 2.97 -5.85
CA ALA A 18 -26.86 2.20 -6.77
C ALA A 18 -25.50 2.85 -7.01
N ILE A 19 -25.44 4.19 -7.13
CA ILE A 19 -24.18 4.94 -7.28
C ILE A 19 -23.34 4.82 -6.00
N ASN A 20 -23.93 5.05 -4.83
CA ASN A 20 -23.23 4.98 -3.56
C ASN A 20 -22.71 3.56 -3.27
N LEU A 21 -23.50 2.55 -3.62
CA LEU A 21 -23.07 1.15 -3.56
C LEU A 21 -21.89 0.90 -4.50
N ALA A 22 -21.96 1.34 -5.76
CA ALA A 22 -20.87 1.18 -6.71
C ALA A 22 -19.58 1.89 -6.25
N LEU A 23 -19.69 3.08 -5.67
CA LEU A 23 -18.56 3.82 -5.12
C LEU A 23 -17.94 3.11 -3.92
N SER A 24 -18.72 2.38 -3.12
CA SER A 24 -18.20 1.60 -1.99
C SER A 24 -17.32 0.41 -2.40
N TYR A 25 -17.40 -0.02 -3.68
CA TYR A 25 -16.57 -1.09 -4.24
C TYR A 25 -15.30 -0.57 -4.93
N VAL A 26 -15.12 0.74 -5.05
CA VAL A 26 -13.90 1.31 -5.63
C VAL A 26 -12.79 1.16 -4.59
N PRO A 27 -11.72 0.38 -4.88
CA PRO A 27 -10.58 0.31 -3.99
C PRO A 27 -9.95 1.69 -3.81
N ARG A 28 -9.43 1.94 -2.62
CA ARG A 28 -8.77 3.19 -2.30
C ARG A 28 -7.31 3.12 -2.73
N ASP A 29 -6.83 4.23 -3.27
CA ASP A 29 -5.43 4.47 -3.66
C ASP A 29 -5.14 5.91 -3.20
N MET A 30 -4.46 6.04 -2.07
CA MET A 30 -4.29 7.30 -1.34
C MET A 30 -3.23 8.20 -1.96
N ASP A 31 -2.16 7.65 -2.50
CA ASP A 31 -1.05 8.39 -3.09
C ASP A 31 -1.10 8.47 -4.63
N GLN A 32 -2.07 7.78 -5.25
CA GLN A 32 -2.38 7.78 -6.68
C GLN A 32 -1.29 7.16 -7.54
N ASP A 33 -0.62 6.12 -7.03
CA ASP A 33 0.40 5.38 -7.77
C ASP A 33 -0.15 4.24 -8.64
N GLY A 34 -1.43 3.91 -8.47
CA GLY A 34 -2.13 2.86 -9.21
C GLY A 34 -2.19 1.51 -8.50
N ILE A 35 -1.70 1.43 -7.26
CA ILE A 35 -1.81 0.30 -6.35
C ILE A 35 -2.84 0.64 -5.27
N ASN A 36 -3.61 -0.35 -4.83
CA ASN A 36 -4.63 -0.11 -3.81
C ASN A 36 -4.00 -0.11 -2.41
N ASP A 37 -4.51 0.72 -1.50
CA ASP A 37 -4.09 0.84 -0.09
C ASP A 37 -3.95 -0.52 0.63
N ASP A 38 -4.71 -1.56 0.23
CA ASP A 38 -4.69 -2.87 0.89
C ASP A 38 -3.53 -3.79 0.47
N ILE A 39 -2.85 -3.46 -0.63
CA ILE A 39 -1.72 -4.23 -1.17
C ILE A 39 -0.48 -3.37 -1.44
N ASP A 40 -0.57 -2.06 -1.22
CA ASP A 40 0.50 -1.09 -1.40
C ASP A 40 1.51 -1.16 -0.23
N ASN A 41 2.78 -1.43 -0.54
CA ASN A 41 3.86 -1.47 0.45
C ASN A 41 4.28 -0.07 0.95
N CYS A 42 3.72 1.00 0.38
CA CYS A 42 3.89 2.39 0.79
C CYS A 42 2.63 3.25 0.64
N MET A 43 1.51 2.86 1.27
CA MET A 43 0.17 3.51 1.26
C MET A 43 0.07 5.07 1.16
N GLU A 44 1.07 5.83 1.58
CA GLU A 44 1.07 7.30 1.55
C GLU A 44 2.17 7.91 0.66
N THR A 45 2.99 7.10 -0.02
CA THR A 45 4.20 7.52 -0.74
C THR A 45 4.32 6.86 -2.11
N TYR A 46 4.02 7.64 -3.15
CA TYR A 46 4.00 7.21 -4.55
C TYR A 46 5.19 6.33 -4.94
N ASN A 47 4.95 5.05 -5.21
CA ASN A 47 5.97 4.06 -5.60
C ASN A 47 5.39 2.96 -6.51
N PRO A 48 5.03 3.29 -7.76
CA PRO A 48 4.28 2.40 -8.65
C PRO A 48 5.02 1.11 -9.05
N ASP A 49 6.34 1.07 -8.88
CA ASP A 49 7.16 -0.11 -9.13
C ASP A 49 7.14 -1.10 -7.94
N GLN A 50 6.69 -0.67 -6.76
CA GLN A 50 6.56 -1.44 -5.53
C GLN A 50 7.85 -2.19 -5.15
N ASP A 51 9.01 -1.59 -5.46
CA ASP A 51 10.31 -2.12 -5.10
C ASP A 51 10.43 -2.26 -3.57
N ASP A 52 10.95 -3.40 -3.14
CA ASP A 52 11.18 -3.82 -1.75
C ASP A 52 12.40 -4.75 -1.81
N ILE A 53 13.58 -4.16 -1.73
CA ILE A 53 14.85 -4.85 -2.00
C ILE A 53 15.17 -5.91 -0.94
N ASP A 54 14.87 -5.63 0.33
CA ASP A 54 15.18 -6.52 1.45
C ASP A 54 14.03 -7.51 1.76
N GLY A 55 12.83 -7.26 1.24
CA GLY A 55 11.69 -8.16 1.30
C GLY A 55 10.98 -8.14 2.65
N ASP A 56 11.08 -7.05 3.41
CA ASP A 56 10.44 -6.90 4.72
C ASP A 56 8.96 -6.49 4.64
N GLY A 57 8.50 -6.10 3.44
CA GLY A 57 7.14 -5.68 3.14
C GLY A 57 6.89 -4.18 3.23
N MET A 58 7.91 -3.36 3.55
CA MET A 58 7.91 -1.91 3.34
C MET A 58 8.61 -1.61 2.01
N GLY A 59 8.02 -0.72 1.21
CA GLY A 59 8.66 -0.34 -0.05
C GLY A 59 9.85 0.59 0.16
N ASP A 60 10.84 0.50 -0.72
CA ASP A 60 12.06 1.33 -0.71
C ASP A 60 11.75 2.84 -0.61
N ALA A 61 10.61 3.26 -1.15
CA ALA A 61 10.18 4.66 -1.18
C ALA A 61 9.78 5.23 0.19
N CYS A 62 9.28 4.39 1.09
CA CYS A 62 8.79 4.77 2.41
C CYS A 62 9.52 4.08 3.57
N ASP A 63 10.40 3.13 3.27
CA ASP A 63 11.26 2.52 4.27
C ASP A 63 12.42 3.47 4.63
N ILE A 64 12.49 3.82 5.91
CA ILE A 64 13.58 4.62 6.47
C ILE A 64 14.82 3.77 6.74
N CYS A 65 14.67 2.45 6.77
CA CYS A 65 15.73 1.47 6.90
C CYS A 65 16.25 1.01 5.54
N ASP A 66 15.71 1.51 4.41
CA ASP A 66 16.08 1.16 3.02
C ASP A 66 17.56 1.38 2.79
N ASN A 67 18.32 0.34 3.13
CA ASN A 67 19.75 0.23 2.91
C ASN A 67 20.52 1.52 3.25
N LEU A 68 20.03 2.31 4.22
CA LEU A 68 20.73 3.48 4.72
C LEU A 68 22.09 2.92 5.07
N ASN A 69 23.12 3.43 4.41
CA ASN A 69 24.53 3.00 4.47
C ASN A 69 25.10 3.08 5.90
N VAL A 70 24.49 2.40 6.85
CA VAL A 70 24.83 2.27 8.25
C VAL A 70 25.67 1.02 8.30
N TRP A 71 26.98 1.23 8.24
CA TRP A 71 27.93 0.16 8.42
C TRP A 71 27.87 -0.32 9.88
N VAL A 72 27.05 -1.34 10.14
CA VAL A 72 27.10 -2.12 11.38
C VAL A 72 27.89 -3.39 11.06
N PRO A 73 29.08 -3.62 11.66
CA PRO A 73 29.76 -4.89 11.49
C PRO A 73 28.95 -5.99 12.19
N GLY A 74 28.05 -6.62 11.44
CA GLY A 74 27.38 -7.87 11.78
C GLY A 74 25.90 -7.80 12.19
N ASN A 75 25.15 -6.72 11.90
CA ASN A 75 23.66 -6.71 11.85
C ASN A 75 23.10 -5.31 11.57
N THR A 76 22.48 -5.19 10.41
CA THR A 76 21.94 -3.95 9.86
C THR A 76 20.44 -3.75 10.09
N ASN A 77 19.69 -4.76 10.60
CA ASN A 77 18.22 -4.70 10.76
C ASN A 77 17.70 -4.89 12.20
N GLY A 78 18.58 -5.05 13.19
CA GLY A 78 18.16 -5.08 14.60
C GLY A 78 17.43 -6.35 15.06
N THR A 79 17.39 -7.38 14.23
CA THR A 79 16.81 -8.69 14.56
C THR A 79 17.66 -9.40 15.61
N VAL A 80 17.04 -9.84 16.71
CA VAL A 80 17.68 -10.65 17.77
C VAL A 80 16.91 -11.94 18.03
N ASP A 81 17.63 -13.02 18.35
CA ASP A 81 17.03 -14.29 18.77
C ASP A 81 16.36 -14.16 20.15
N THR A 82 15.71 -15.24 20.60
CA THR A 82 15.05 -15.30 21.92
C THR A 82 16.02 -15.14 23.10
N ASP A 83 17.32 -15.27 22.87
CA ASP A 83 18.38 -15.10 23.85
C ASP A 83 19.03 -13.71 23.76
N GLY A 84 18.55 -12.84 22.85
CA GLY A 84 19.05 -11.49 22.63
C GLY A 84 20.31 -11.42 21.79
N ASN A 85 20.72 -12.51 21.13
CA ASN A 85 21.83 -12.49 20.19
C ASN A 85 21.38 -11.94 18.85
N VAL A 86 22.26 -11.15 18.26
CA VAL A 86 22.11 -10.62 16.92
C VAL A 86 22.00 -11.74 15.87
N ILE A 87 20.91 -11.72 15.09
CA ILE A 87 20.76 -12.55 13.89
C ILE A 87 21.00 -11.66 12.67
N VAL A 88 21.80 -12.15 11.72
CA VAL A 88 21.90 -11.59 10.37
C VAL A 88 21.19 -12.57 9.46
N ASP A 89 20.01 -12.22 8.96
CA ASP A 89 19.37 -13.01 7.91
C ASP A 89 20.01 -12.68 6.55
N ILE A 90 19.95 -13.62 5.60
CA ILE A 90 20.35 -13.39 4.21
C ILE A 90 19.46 -12.36 3.49
N PHE A 91 18.34 -11.99 4.13
CA PHE A 91 17.44 -10.90 3.74
C PHE A 91 17.81 -9.55 4.40
N ASP A 92 18.74 -9.51 5.36
CA ASP A 92 19.20 -8.27 6.04
C ASP A 92 20.45 -7.65 5.36
N VAL A 93 20.63 -7.79 4.04
CA VAL A 93 21.84 -7.36 3.29
C VAL A 93 21.54 -6.30 2.24
#